data_AF-A0A7S1MQ47-F1
#
_entry.id   AF-A0A7S1MQ47-F1
#
_cell.length_a   1.000
_cell.length_b   1.000
_cell.length_c   1.000
_cell.angle_alpha   90.00
_cell.angle_beta   90.00
_cell.angle_gamma   90.00
#
_symmetry.space_group_name_H-M   'P 1'
#
loop_
_entity.id
_entity.type
_entity.pdbx_description
1 polymer ?
#
loop_
_entity_poly.entity_id
_entity_poly.type
_entity_poly.pdbx_seq_one_letter_code
_entity_poly.pdbx_strand_id
1 'polypeptide(L)'
;ATTAQLARQMQGMLVQAPTLDGRRARLDVPSLHGVDLNLDRFNLDEPMRTGVPAAAATAELVGAALPKAFWASLEGGADAVFAAKDKALLREIFNPCLSDRRDEGEHFTPPDPSSEYVERLRALVKREEKVRQQRREHFFSSQFAASEPGPLFPCSWTPTCEVSLEAQVCGGHLRPRPDYVAQAGMFKHIMESSVPVFDKATEDGLRFRMYKAGNLNIRTTQEHNGQETIGAVFSVFPAEQGTQSQKSVQDHEKVVKATEYVEAASAMQNVAYRRSYIVLTTEEGHQILTEKLASGVVAWVEDPEDIEDRNSLAKVIRSGACSLSVKSAVTVGDMKAQRSLAETGPAGSGSGPHSASKRYAQSLFSRARGLLGRRSSGFGSKAAWRKGDQAKSIQREARKEKLRAEINKRTAAEREMNAKLSTGKGKKVIDPVIVGSWDDWTYGEPMAYDEESSCYTADLQMGSADRESFQILCDNDWDLCLHPSQDKAGPSRHGALCGPDSEGHGKNWTIGSSEEHPGQSAIYRIVLKVDGAGYAEAVAWDRLGQP
;
A
#
# COMPACT_ATOMS: atom_id res chain seq x y z
N ALA A 1 6.97 48.02 40.78
CA ALA A 1 7.80 48.58 39.69
C ALA A 1 7.99 47.50 38.64
N THR A 2 6.98 47.29 37.80
CA THR A 2 6.94 47.75 36.40
C THR A 2 8.02 47.13 35.53
N THR A 3 7.53 46.27 34.64
CA THR A 3 7.94 45.79 33.31
C THR A 3 8.96 46.60 32.47
N ALA A 4 9.51 47.69 32.98
CA ALA A 4 10.55 48.51 32.37
C ALA A 4 11.99 48.17 32.85
N GLN A 5 12.17 47.37 33.91
CA GLN A 5 13.50 46.97 34.38
C GLN A 5 14.06 45.72 33.67
N LEU A 6 13.21 44.80 33.17
CA LEU A 6 13.69 43.66 32.38
C LEU A 6 14.10 44.06 30.94
N ALA A 7 13.49 45.12 30.40
CA ALA A 7 13.77 45.59 29.04
C ALA A 7 15.12 46.31 28.89
N ARG A 8 15.73 46.79 29.99
CA ARG A 8 17.06 47.44 29.95
C ARG A 8 18.23 46.47 30.16
N GLN A 9 17.97 45.25 30.60
CA GLN A 9 19.04 44.25 30.80
C GLN A 9 19.38 43.46 29.53
N MET A 10 18.61 43.63 28.44
CA MET A 10 18.85 42.96 27.15
C MET A 10 19.43 43.86 26.05
N GLN A 11 19.69 45.15 26.34
CA GLN A 11 20.17 46.11 25.33
C GLN A 11 21.65 46.47 25.43
N GLY A 12 22.43 45.78 26.26
CA GLY A 12 23.85 46.05 26.42
C GLY A 12 24.64 44.77 26.64
N MET A 13 24.90 44.02 25.57
CA MET A 13 26.10 43.18 25.42
C MET A 13 26.26 42.86 23.93
N LEU A 14 26.75 43.88 23.22
CA LEU A 14 27.34 43.76 21.91
C LEU A 14 28.63 42.94 22.07
N VAL A 15 28.60 41.67 21.68
CA VAL A 15 29.80 40.87 21.42
C VAL A 15 29.76 40.49 19.95
N GLN A 16 30.79 40.91 19.24
CA GLN A 16 31.01 40.72 17.81
C GLN A 16 30.95 39.24 17.41
N ALA A 17 30.37 38.97 16.24
CA ALA A 17 30.49 37.69 15.53
C ALA A 17 31.16 37.94 14.17
N PRO A 18 31.87 36.94 13.62
CA PRO A 18 33.09 37.13 12.84
C PRO A 18 32.83 37.54 11.39
N THR A 19 33.78 38.31 10.85
CA THR A 19 33.99 38.49 9.42
C THR A 19 34.23 37.14 8.74
N LEU A 20 33.25 36.67 7.98
CA LEU A 20 33.43 35.64 6.96
C LEU A 20 33.38 36.31 5.59
N ASP A 21 34.57 36.60 5.07
CA ASP A 21 34.79 36.81 3.65
C ASP A 21 34.37 35.55 2.89
N GLY A 22 33.45 35.69 1.93
CA GLY A 22 32.95 34.55 1.18
C GLY A 22 31.79 34.91 0.25
N ARG A 23 32.15 35.29 -0.98
CA ARG A 23 31.29 35.52 -2.15
C ARG A 23 29.92 34.81 -2.09
N ARG A 24 28.85 35.57 -1.83
CA ARG A 24 27.49 35.18 -2.23
C ARG A 24 27.21 35.78 -3.60
N ALA A 25 27.07 34.90 -4.59
CA ALA A 25 26.47 35.23 -5.87
C ALA A 25 25.08 35.83 -5.59
N ARG A 26 24.87 37.07 -6.03
CA ARG A 26 23.53 37.63 -6.15
C ARG A 26 22.80 36.77 -7.19
N LEU A 27 21.81 36.01 -6.73
CA LEU A 27 20.78 35.51 -7.63
C LEU A 27 20.06 36.74 -8.18
N ASP A 28 20.32 37.05 -9.45
CA ASP A 28 19.53 38.00 -10.21
C ASP A 28 18.10 37.48 -10.26
N VAL A 29 17.26 38.00 -9.36
CA VAL A 29 15.80 37.87 -9.47
C VAL A 29 15.40 38.70 -10.69
N PRO A 30 14.85 38.09 -11.76
CA PRO A 30 14.31 38.88 -12.86
C PRO A 30 13.20 39.75 -12.29
N SER A 31 13.26 41.05 -12.59
CA SER A 31 12.22 42.02 -12.26
C SER A 31 10.83 41.43 -12.55
N LEU A 32 10.08 41.14 -11.48
CA LEU A 32 8.66 40.88 -11.54
C LEU A 32 8.02 42.23 -11.87
N HIS A 33 7.52 42.37 -13.10
CA HIS A 33 6.82 43.59 -13.53
C HIS A 33 5.40 43.59 -12.96
N GLY A 34 5.31 43.64 -11.63
CA GLY A 34 4.15 44.24 -10.97
C GLY A 34 4.18 45.76 -11.22
N VAL A 35 3.02 46.38 -11.25
CA VAL A 35 2.90 47.84 -11.33
C VAL A 35 3.63 48.44 -10.12
N ASP A 36 4.80 49.03 -10.36
CA ASP A 36 5.48 49.87 -9.37
C ASP A 36 4.67 51.16 -9.23
N LEU A 37 3.81 51.23 -8.20
CA LEU A 37 2.96 52.39 -7.89
C LEU A 37 3.76 53.56 -7.29
N ASN A 38 5.08 53.59 -7.51
CA ASN A 38 5.94 54.62 -6.99
C ASN A 38 5.96 55.81 -7.96
N LEU A 39 5.07 56.78 -7.70
CA LEU A 39 4.82 57.97 -8.51
C LEU A 39 6.03 58.92 -8.62
N ASP A 40 7.05 58.72 -7.77
CA ASP A 40 8.25 59.56 -7.69
C ASP A 40 9.24 59.32 -8.86
N ARG A 41 9.00 58.29 -9.69
CA ARG A 41 9.85 57.93 -10.84
C ARG A 41 9.30 58.37 -12.19
N PHE A 42 8.17 59.06 -12.23
CA PHE A 42 7.60 59.59 -13.48
C PHE A 42 8.26 60.94 -13.82
N ASN A 43 9.27 60.92 -14.68
CA ASN A 43 9.87 62.13 -15.25
C ASN A 43 9.36 62.33 -16.69
N LEU A 44 8.67 63.45 -16.94
CA LEU A 44 8.05 63.79 -18.24
C LEU A 44 8.91 64.72 -19.10
N ASP A 45 10.13 65.06 -18.67
CA ASP A 45 10.94 66.11 -19.30
C ASP A 45 11.77 65.65 -20.52
N GLU A 46 11.83 64.36 -20.82
CA GLU A 46 12.57 63.85 -21.99
C GLU A 46 11.68 63.02 -22.93
N PRO A 47 11.35 63.51 -24.15
CA PRO A 47 10.67 62.71 -25.14
C PRO A 47 11.62 61.60 -25.63
N MET A 48 11.43 60.39 -25.11
CA MET A 48 12.15 59.19 -25.54
C MET A 48 11.73 58.87 -26.99
N ARG A 49 12.62 59.14 -27.96
CA ARG A 49 12.43 58.72 -29.35
C ARG A 49 12.60 57.21 -29.45
N THR A 50 11.49 56.47 -29.46
CA THR A 50 11.47 55.06 -29.84
C THR A 50 11.77 54.93 -31.33
N GLY A 51 12.71 54.06 -31.67
CA GLY A 51 13.10 53.77 -33.05
C GLY A 51 11.91 53.39 -33.93
N VAL A 52 12.04 53.69 -35.23
CA VAL A 52 11.05 53.45 -36.28
C VAL A 52 10.44 52.05 -36.15
N PRO A 53 9.11 51.90 -36.05
CA PRO A 53 8.46 50.60 -36.01
C PRO A 53 8.68 49.87 -37.33
N ALA A 54 8.97 48.57 -37.27
CA ALA A 54 8.71 47.66 -38.38
C ALA A 54 7.19 47.61 -38.60
N ALA A 55 6.70 48.54 -39.41
CA ALA A 55 5.32 48.65 -39.81
C ALA A 55 4.99 47.50 -40.77
N ALA A 56 4.16 46.56 -40.31
CA ALA A 56 3.35 45.74 -41.21
C ALA A 56 2.04 45.23 -40.58
N ALA A 57 1.89 45.19 -39.25
CA ALA A 57 0.67 44.65 -38.62
C ALA A 57 -0.14 45.67 -37.80
N THR A 58 0.48 46.74 -37.29
CA THR A 58 -0.20 47.72 -36.40
C THR A 58 -0.54 49.05 -37.05
N ALA A 59 -0.12 49.30 -38.29
CA ALA A 59 -0.42 50.56 -38.98
C ALA A 59 -1.89 50.69 -39.41
N GLU A 60 -2.65 49.59 -39.52
CA GLU A 60 -4.07 49.61 -39.88
C GLU A 60 -5.04 49.67 -38.68
N LEU A 61 -4.52 49.76 -37.45
CA LEU A 61 -5.33 49.63 -36.23
C LEU A 61 -5.36 50.95 -35.42
N VAL A 62 -5.76 52.05 -36.07
CA VAL A 62 -5.98 53.36 -35.42
C VAL A 62 -7.48 53.58 -35.19
N GLY A 63 -7.93 53.42 -33.95
CA GLY A 63 -9.29 53.75 -33.50
C GLY A 63 -9.86 52.72 -32.52
N ALA A 64 -10.97 53.07 -31.84
CA ALA A 64 -11.70 52.31 -30.82
C ALA A 64 -12.21 50.90 -31.23
N ALA A 65 -11.67 50.32 -32.30
CA ALA A 65 -11.90 48.95 -32.75
C ALA A 65 -10.68 48.04 -32.54
N LEU A 66 -9.61 48.53 -31.89
CA LEU A 66 -8.36 47.80 -31.67
C LEU A 66 -8.56 46.44 -30.96
N PRO A 67 -9.30 46.36 -29.83
CA PRO A 67 -9.49 45.09 -29.12
C PRO A 67 -10.30 44.10 -29.95
N LYS A 68 -11.39 44.57 -30.54
CA LYS A 68 -12.28 43.76 -31.39
C LYS A 68 -11.56 43.20 -32.62
N ALA A 69 -10.72 44.01 -33.27
CA ALA A 69 -9.91 43.59 -34.40
C ALA A 69 -8.82 42.58 -34.01
N PHE A 70 -8.17 42.78 -32.85
CA PHE A 70 -7.21 41.82 -32.30
C PHE A 70 -7.84 40.44 -32.08
N TRP A 71 -8.95 40.38 -31.35
CA TRP A 71 -9.64 39.12 -31.06
C TRP A 71 -10.17 38.44 -32.32
N ALA A 72 -10.76 39.22 -33.25
CA ALA A 72 -11.21 38.71 -34.54
C ALA A 72 -10.06 38.12 -35.39
N SER A 73 -8.88 38.75 -35.38
CA SER A 73 -7.69 38.25 -36.07
C SER A 73 -7.14 36.96 -35.42
N LEU A 74 -7.23 36.84 -34.09
CA LEU A 74 -6.84 35.65 -33.35
C LEU A 74 -7.77 34.46 -33.60
N GLU A 75 -9.07 34.70 -33.79
CA GLU A 75 -10.11 33.69 -34.01
C GLU A 75 -10.33 33.33 -35.49
N GLY A 76 -10.10 34.27 -36.40
CA GLY A 76 -10.30 34.09 -37.84
C GLY A 76 -9.43 33.00 -38.48
N GLY A 77 -9.78 32.61 -39.71
CA GLY A 77 -9.07 31.62 -40.54
C GLY A 77 -7.69 32.06 -41.02
N ALA A 78 -7.15 31.36 -42.03
CA ALA A 78 -5.76 31.47 -42.51
C ALA A 78 -5.35 32.85 -43.08
N ASP A 79 -6.29 33.77 -43.27
CA ASP A 79 -6.05 35.14 -43.71
C ASP A 79 -6.03 36.10 -42.52
N ALA A 80 -4.93 36.12 -41.75
CA ALA A 80 -4.85 36.99 -40.58
C ALA A 80 -3.50 37.68 -40.44
N VAL A 81 -3.57 38.92 -39.96
CA VAL A 81 -2.53 39.92 -39.66
C VAL A 81 -1.31 39.39 -38.87
N PHE A 82 -1.40 38.19 -38.29
CA PHE A 82 -0.32 37.54 -37.54
C PHE A 82 0.33 36.41 -38.33
N ALA A 83 1.66 36.31 -38.28
CA ALA A 83 2.36 35.13 -38.75
C ALA A 83 1.88 33.89 -37.97
N ALA A 84 1.83 32.72 -38.63
CA ALA A 84 1.26 31.50 -38.05
C ALA A 84 1.87 31.13 -36.68
N LYS A 85 3.16 31.37 -36.48
CA LYS A 85 3.86 31.11 -35.20
C LYS A 85 3.43 32.07 -34.09
N ASP A 86 3.25 33.35 -34.40
CA ASP A 86 2.79 34.36 -33.43
C ASP A 86 1.33 34.15 -33.08
N LYS A 87 0.51 33.78 -34.06
CA LYS A 87 -0.90 33.43 -33.86
C LYS A 87 -1.07 32.23 -32.91
N ALA A 88 -0.23 31.21 -33.05
CA ALA A 88 -0.23 30.06 -32.13
C ALA A 88 0.16 30.48 -30.71
N LEU A 89 1.24 31.25 -30.56
CA LEU A 89 1.70 31.77 -29.27
C LEU A 89 0.62 32.59 -28.55
N LEU A 90 -0.02 33.53 -29.26
CA LEU A 90 -1.07 34.38 -28.69
C LEU A 90 -2.32 33.58 -28.29
N ARG A 91 -2.62 32.47 -28.99
CA ARG A 91 -3.72 31.56 -28.61
C ARG A 91 -3.42 30.80 -27.33
N GLU A 92 -2.17 30.40 -27.11
CA GLU A 92 -1.77 29.76 -25.86
C GLU A 92 -1.89 30.73 -24.68
N ILE A 93 -1.49 31.99 -24.86
CA ILE A 93 -1.48 33.01 -23.81
C ILE A 93 -2.89 33.51 -23.50
N PHE A 94 -3.68 33.81 -24.52
CA PHE A 94 -5.04 34.32 -24.38
C PHE A 94 -6.09 33.21 -24.53
N ASN A 95 -5.75 32.02 -24.01
CA ASN A 95 -6.68 30.93 -23.89
C ASN A 95 -7.87 31.39 -23.01
N PRO A 96 -9.12 31.36 -23.51
CA PRO A 96 -10.29 31.85 -22.77
C PRO A 96 -10.49 31.20 -21.40
N CYS A 97 -9.91 30.02 -21.20
CA CYS A 97 -10.01 29.26 -19.98
C CYS A 97 -8.92 29.57 -18.94
N LEU A 98 -7.82 30.19 -19.37
CA LEU A 98 -6.65 30.53 -18.53
C LEU A 98 -6.44 32.04 -18.42
N SER A 99 -7.14 32.82 -19.24
CA SER A 99 -7.02 34.27 -19.33
C SER A 99 -8.39 34.92 -19.41
N ASP A 100 -8.66 35.80 -18.45
CA ASP A 100 -9.83 36.68 -18.37
C ASP A 100 -9.66 37.98 -19.16
N ARG A 101 -8.52 38.15 -19.86
CA ARG A 101 -8.21 39.37 -20.63
C ARG A 101 -9.23 39.71 -21.71
N ARG A 102 -10.02 38.73 -22.13
CA ARG A 102 -11.14 38.92 -23.07
C ARG A 102 -12.32 39.65 -22.42
N ASP A 103 -12.50 39.47 -21.13
CA ASP A 103 -13.60 40.07 -20.36
C ASP A 103 -13.37 41.57 -20.11
N GLU A 104 -12.14 42.05 -20.29
CA GLU A 104 -11.80 43.48 -20.29
C GLU A 104 -12.50 44.26 -21.44
N GLY A 105 -12.97 43.56 -22.48
CA GLY A 105 -13.73 44.14 -23.57
C GLY A 105 -12.98 45.28 -24.27
N GLU A 106 -13.58 46.49 -24.29
CA GLU A 106 -12.99 47.69 -24.90
C GLU A 106 -11.81 48.27 -24.09
N HIS A 107 -11.60 47.83 -22.84
CA HIS A 107 -10.46 48.24 -22.01
C HIS A 107 -9.19 47.43 -22.28
N PHE A 108 -9.30 46.34 -23.03
CA PHE A 108 -8.15 45.51 -23.39
C PHE A 108 -7.16 46.27 -24.28
N THR A 109 -5.87 46.22 -23.94
CA THR A 109 -4.81 46.72 -24.79
C THR A 109 -3.97 45.55 -25.31
N PRO A 110 -3.85 45.37 -26.65
CA PRO A 110 -3.02 44.32 -27.22
C PRO A 110 -1.56 44.40 -26.73
N PRO A 111 -0.86 43.26 -26.64
CA PRO A 111 0.55 43.23 -26.27
C PRO A 111 1.43 44.01 -27.25
N ASP A 112 2.56 44.52 -26.76
CA ASP A 112 3.55 45.22 -27.59
C ASP A 112 4.02 44.31 -28.75
N PRO A 113 3.87 44.75 -30.02
CA PRO A 113 4.29 43.98 -31.18
C PRO A 113 5.81 43.98 -31.41
N SER A 114 6.61 44.62 -30.56
CA SER A 114 8.07 44.65 -30.69
C SER A 114 8.67 43.23 -30.70
N SER A 115 9.65 43.02 -31.57
CA SER A 115 10.32 41.72 -31.70
C SER A 115 10.94 41.25 -30.37
N GLU A 116 11.50 42.20 -29.60
CA GLU A 116 12.07 41.91 -28.28
C GLU A 116 11.02 41.39 -27.28
N TYR A 117 9.86 42.05 -27.22
CA TYR A 117 8.76 41.62 -26.35
C TYR A 117 8.23 40.24 -26.74
N VAL A 118 8.00 40.02 -28.04
CA VAL A 118 7.49 38.75 -28.57
C VAL A 118 8.49 37.61 -28.34
N GLU A 119 9.79 37.83 -28.54
CA GLU A 119 10.81 36.81 -28.24
C GLU A 119 10.91 36.49 -26.74
N ARG A 120 10.78 37.50 -25.88
CA ARG A 120 10.71 37.29 -24.42
C ARG A 120 9.48 36.47 -24.04
N LEU A 121 8.34 36.71 -24.68
CA LEU A 121 7.10 35.99 -24.48
C LEU A 121 7.22 34.52 -24.93
N ARG A 122 7.82 34.28 -26.10
CA ARG A 122 8.18 32.92 -26.57
C ARG A 122 9.06 32.19 -25.57
N ALA A 123 10.07 32.87 -25.02
CA ALA A 123 10.96 32.29 -24.02
C ALA A 123 10.25 31.96 -22.70
N LEU A 124 9.26 32.77 -22.28
CA LEU A 124 8.42 32.52 -21.11
C LEU A 124 7.52 31.30 -21.32
N VAL A 125 6.75 31.26 -22.41
CA VAL A 125 5.85 30.14 -22.74
C VAL A 125 6.63 28.83 -22.88
N LYS A 126 7.81 28.87 -23.50
CA LYS A 126 8.69 27.69 -23.60
C LYS A 126 9.17 27.19 -22.23
N ARG A 127 9.42 28.09 -21.27
CA ARG A 127 9.77 27.69 -19.89
C ARG A 127 8.59 27.06 -19.17
N GLU A 128 7.39 27.61 -19.35
CA GLU A 128 6.16 27.04 -18.80
C GLU A 128 5.90 25.64 -19.36
N GLU A 129 6.04 25.45 -20.67
CA GLU A 129 5.86 24.13 -21.30
C GLU A 129 6.87 23.10 -20.78
N LYS A 130 8.11 23.53 -20.51
CA LYS A 130 9.11 22.66 -19.87
C LYS A 130 8.67 22.21 -18.47
N VAL A 131 8.05 23.09 -17.68
CA VAL A 131 7.51 22.74 -16.36
C VAL A 131 6.33 21.77 -16.50
N ARG A 132 5.42 21.99 -17.46
CA ARG A 132 4.33 21.05 -17.76
C ARG A 132 4.85 19.66 -18.13
N GLN A 133 5.88 19.60 -18.98
CA GLN A 133 6.53 18.35 -19.33
C GLN A 133 7.14 17.66 -18.11
N GLN A 134 7.88 18.39 -17.27
CA GLN A 134 8.47 17.85 -16.04
C GLN A 134 7.42 17.33 -15.05
N ARG A 135 6.29 18.05 -14.90
CA ARG A 135 5.14 17.61 -14.10
C ARG A 135 4.59 16.29 -14.63
N ARG A 136 4.36 16.18 -15.95
CA ARG A 136 3.87 14.95 -16.59
C ARG A 136 4.85 13.79 -16.39
N GLU A 137 6.13 14.01 -16.67
CA GLU A 137 7.18 13.00 -16.52
C GLU A 137 7.27 12.49 -15.07
N HIS A 138 7.27 13.40 -14.10
CA HIS A 138 7.31 13.01 -12.70
C HIS A 138 6.03 12.28 -12.29
N PHE A 139 4.85 12.80 -12.64
CA PHE A 139 3.56 12.17 -12.35
C PHE A 139 3.42 10.78 -12.98
N PHE A 140 3.99 10.55 -14.16
CA PHE A 140 3.99 9.24 -14.83
C PHE A 140 5.14 8.33 -14.41
N SER A 141 5.99 8.76 -13.47
CA SER A 141 7.05 7.93 -12.90
C SER A 141 6.55 7.08 -11.73
N SER A 142 7.20 5.95 -11.48
CA SER A 142 6.93 5.13 -10.28
C SER A 142 7.29 5.83 -8.96
N GLN A 143 8.05 6.94 -9.01
CA GLN A 143 8.51 7.70 -7.85
C GLN A 143 7.46 8.67 -7.30
N PHE A 144 6.50 9.10 -8.13
CA PHE A 144 5.48 10.02 -7.67
C PHE A 144 4.55 9.35 -6.64
N ALA A 145 4.40 10.02 -5.50
CA ALA A 145 3.53 9.63 -4.41
C ALA A 145 2.49 10.73 -4.16
N ALA A 146 1.21 10.35 -4.05
CA ALA A 146 0.14 11.31 -3.80
C ALA A 146 0.26 12.04 -2.45
N SER A 147 0.88 11.40 -1.46
CA SER A 147 1.17 11.99 -0.14
C SER A 147 2.30 13.03 -0.19
N GLU A 148 3.21 12.90 -1.15
CA GLU A 148 4.35 13.79 -1.32
C GLU A 148 4.56 14.07 -2.82
N PRO A 149 3.73 14.94 -3.42
CA PRO A 149 3.77 15.22 -4.86
C PRO A 149 5.11 15.83 -5.33
N GLY A 150 5.81 16.52 -4.42
CA GLY A 150 7.07 17.19 -4.69
C GLY A 150 6.92 18.65 -5.17
N PRO A 151 8.04 19.37 -5.36
CA PRO A 151 8.07 20.82 -5.58
C PRO A 151 7.59 21.26 -6.97
N LEU A 152 7.42 20.33 -7.91
CA LEU A 152 6.91 20.62 -9.24
C LEU A 152 5.40 20.91 -9.25
N PHE A 153 4.69 20.55 -8.18
CA PHE A 153 3.23 20.69 -8.07
C PHE A 153 2.85 21.78 -7.06
N PRO A 154 1.61 22.29 -7.12
CA PRO A 154 1.11 23.27 -6.15
C PRO A 154 1.28 22.77 -4.71
N CYS A 155 1.75 23.66 -3.84
CA CYS A 155 1.94 23.35 -2.41
C CYS A 155 0.63 22.92 -1.71
N SER A 156 -0.53 23.30 -2.26
CA SER A 156 -1.86 22.88 -1.80
C SER A 156 -2.16 21.39 -2.02
N TRP A 157 -1.34 20.68 -2.80
CA TRP A 157 -1.49 19.23 -3.00
C TRP A 157 -0.87 18.42 -1.87
N THR A 158 0.09 18.99 -1.13
CA THR A 158 0.68 18.35 0.03
C THR A 158 -0.32 18.39 1.19
N PRO A 159 -0.73 17.24 1.75
CA PRO A 159 -1.66 17.21 2.88
C PRO A 159 -1.07 17.96 4.07
N THR A 160 -1.79 18.97 4.58
CA THR A 160 -1.29 19.83 5.67
C THR A 160 -1.50 19.22 7.07
N CYS A 161 -2.25 18.11 7.16
CA CYS A 161 -2.49 17.36 8.39
C CYS A 161 -2.58 15.85 8.09
N GLU A 162 -1.93 15.01 8.90
CA GLU A 162 -2.07 13.55 8.94
C GLU A 162 -3.43 13.09 9.50
N VAL A 163 -4.53 13.56 8.91
CA VAL A 163 -5.87 13.04 9.24
C VAL A 163 -6.55 12.60 7.96
N SER A 164 -6.14 11.44 7.47
CA SER A 164 -7.01 10.51 6.74
C SER A 164 -6.32 9.15 6.65
N LEU A 165 -6.99 8.13 7.14
CA LEU A 165 -6.68 6.69 7.11
C LEU A 165 -6.43 6.09 5.70
N GLU A 166 -6.24 6.93 4.69
CA GLU A 166 -6.15 6.54 3.27
C GLU A 166 -4.76 6.75 2.68
N ALA A 167 -3.83 7.40 3.41
CA ALA A 167 -2.44 7.59 2.99
C ALA A 167 -1.62 6.29 2.91
N GLN A 168 -2.18 5.16 3.35
CA GLN A 168 -1.50 3.87 3.44
C GLN A 168 -1.82 2.92 2.28
N VAL A 169 -2.35 3.41 1.14
CA VAL A 169 -2.81 2.55 0.02
C VAL A 169 -1.79 2.42 -1.12
N CYS A 170 -0.68 3.17 -1.11
CA CYS A 170 0.34 3.17 -2.17
C CYS A 170 1.72 2.61 -1.77
N GLY A 171 1.83 1.87 -0.65
CA GLY A 171 3.08 1.22 -0.22
C GLY A 171 3.40 -0.08 -0.98
N GLY A 172 3.15 -0.13 -2.29
CA GLY A 172 3.40 -1.30 -3.13
C GLY A 172 4.45 -1.03 -4.20
N HIS A 173 5.23 -2.05 -4.57
CA HIS A 173 6.17 -1.95 -5.68
C HIS A 173 5.41 -1.77 -6.99
N LEU A 174 5.66 -0.65 -7.70
CA LEU A 174 5.02 -0.32 -8.97
C LEU A 174 5.86 -0.82 -10.14
N ARG A 175 5.31 -1.75 -10.95
CA ARG A 175 5.92 -2.21 -12.20
C ARG A 175 5.27 -1.50 -13.40
N PRO A 176 6.03 -0.75 -14.23
CA PRO A 176 5.48 -0.09 -15.42
C PRO A 176 4.92 -1.09 -16.45
N ARG A 177 3.79 -0.75 -17.08
CA ARG A 177 3.09 -1.56 -18.09
C ARG A 177 2.84 -0.80 -19.40
N PRO A 178 3.89 -0.60 -20.24
CA PRO A 178 3.76 0.15 -21.49
C PRO A 178 2.83 -0.54 -22.51
N ASP A 179 2.71 -1.87 -22.43
CA ASP A 179 1.80 -2.69 -23.25
C ASP A 179 0.32 -2.38 -22.97
N TYR A 180 -0.02 -2.04 -21.72
CA TYR A 180 -1.36 -1.59 -21.35
C TYR A 180 -1.61 -0.13 -21.76
N VAL A 181 -0.59 0.73 -21.73
CA VAL A 181 -0.68 2.10 -22.27
C VAL A 181 -1.00 2.07 -23.77
N ALA A 182 -0.36 1.18 -24.54
CA ALA A 182 -0.66 0.99 -25.96
C ALA A 182 -2.11 0.52 -26.23
N GLN A 183 -2.77 -0.04 -25.22
CA GLN A 183 -4.16 -0.52 -25.27
C GLN A 183 -5.12 0.39 -24.48
N ALA A 184 -4.83 1.70 -24.40
CA ALA A 184 -5.59 2.68 -23.61
C ALA A 184 -7.12 2.60 -23.75
N GLY A 185 -7.63 2.28 -24.94
CA GLY A 185 -9.07 2.16 -25.21
C GLY A 185 -9.82 1.15 -24.32
N MET A 186 -9.12 0.15 -23.78
CA MET A 186 -9.68 -0.83 -22.82
C MET A 186 -10.11 -0.18 -21.50
N PHE A 187 -9.42 0.88 -21.06
CA PHE A 187 -9.65 1.53 -19.77
C PHE A 187 -10.75 2.58 -19.79
N LYS A 188 -11.30 2.91 -20.97
CA LYS A 188 -12.34 3.95 -21.13
C LYS A 188 -13.51 3.75 -20.15
N HIS A 189 -14.01 2.51 -20.04
CA HIS A 189 -15.10 2.20 -19.14
C HIS A 189 -14.72 2.35 -17.65
N ILE A 190 -13.46 2.11 -17.28
CA ILE A 190 -12.95 2.30 -15.92
C ILE A 190 -12.96 3.79 -15.59
N MET A 191 -12.41 4.62 -16.50
CA MET A 191 -12.36 6.07 -16.34
C MET A 191 -13.76 6.70 -16.24
N GLU A 192 -14.73 6.20 -17.02
CA GLU A 192 -16.11 6.71 -17.04
C GLU A 192 -16.94 6.29 -15.81
N SER A 193 -16.64 5.14 -15.19
CA SER A 193 -17.47 4.57 -14.11
C SER A 193 -16.84 4.59 -12.73
N SER A 194 -15.53 4.85 -12.62
CA SER A 194 -14.79 4.79 -11.36
C SER A 194 -14.49 6.18 -10.83
N VAL A 195 -14.49 6.32 -9.50
CA VAL A 195 -13.99 7.53 -8.84
C VAL A 195 -12.47 7.43 -8.76
N PRO A 196 -11.72 8.45 -9.22
CA PRO A 196 -10.26 8.46 -9.11
C PRO A 196 -9.83 8.52 -7.64
N VAL A 197 -8.76 7.79 -7.29
CA VAL A 197 -8.14 7.81 -5.96
C VAL A 197 -7.27 9.06 -5.73
N PHE A 198 -6.89 9.73 -6.81
CA PHE A 198 -6.21 11.02 -6.80
C PHE A 198 -6.79 11.85 -7.93
N ASP A 199 -7.17 13.09 -7.65
CA ASP A 199 -7.74 14.01 -8.64
C ASP A 199 -7.42 15.45 -8.24
N LYS A 200 -6.47 16.05 -8.95
CA LYS A 200 -6.00 17.41 -8.67
C LYS A 200 -5.70 18.15 -9.97
N ALA A 201 -5.82 19.47 -9.95
CA ALA A 201 -5.49 20.33 -11.07
C ALA A 201 -4.44 21.38 -10.67
N THR A 202 -3.57 21.72 -11.60
CA THR A 202 -2.61 22.81 -11.49
C THR A 202 -3.24 24.14 -11.90
N GLU A 203 -2.56 25.24 -11.61
CA GLU A 203 -2.99 26.62 -11.91
C GLU A 203 -3.24 26.88 -13.40
N ASP A 204 -2.55 26.17 -14.28
CA ASP A 204 -2.72 26.20 -15.74
C ASP A 204 -3.82 25.23 -16.23
N GLY A 205 -4.64 24.70 -15.33
CA GLY A 205 -5.80 23.87 -15.65
C GLY A 205 -5.47 22.43 -16.07
N LEU A 206 -4.20 22.00 -15.99
CA LEU A 206 -3.82 20.62 -16.26
C LEU A 206 -4.24 19.73 -15.08
N ARG A 207 -5.16 18.81 -15.34
CA ARG A 207 -5.73 17.90 -14.34
C ARG A 207 -5.02 16.56 -14.39
N PHE A 208 -4.68 16.05 -13.22
CA PHE A 208 -3.95 14.80 -13.01
C PHE A 208 -4.83 13.85 -12.20
N ARG A 209 -5.06 12.64 -12.72
CA ARG A 209 -5.87 11.64 -12.03
C ARG A 209 -5.17 10.30 -11.90
N MET A 210 -5.46 9.60 -10.82
CA MET A 210 -5.06 8.20 -10.63
C MET A 210 -6.30 7.37 -10.37
N TYR A 211 -6.44 6.26 -11.09
CA TYR A 211 -7.49 5.27 -10.89
C TYR A 211 -6.88 3.97 -10.39
N LYS A 212 -7.64 3.26 -9.56
CA LYS A 212 -7.28 1.93 -9.08
C LYS A 212 -8.29 0.91 -9.62
N ALA A 213 -7.80 -0.03 -10.44
CA ALA A 213 -8.59 -1.14 -10.95
C ALA A 213 -7.91 -2.45 -10.52
N GLY A 214 -8.41 -3.07 -9.44
CA GLY A 214 -7.75 -4.23 -8.82
C GLY A 214 -6.31 -3.91 -8.38
N ASN A 215 -5.33 -4.59 -8.97
CA ASN A 215 -3.91 -4.35 -8.77
C ASN A 215 -3.31 -3.34 -9.77
N LEU A 216 -4.09 -2.75 -10.69
CA LEU A 216 -3.61 -1.75 -11.62
C LEU A 216 -3.77 -0.33 -11.06
N ASN A 217 -2.71 0.47 -11.21
CA ASN A 217 -2.72 1.91 -11.03
C ASN A 217 -2.65 2.59 -12.40
N ILE A 218 -3.69 3.32 -12.78
CA ILE A 218 -3.79 3.99 -14.07
C ILE A 218 -3.66 5.48 -13.83
N ARG A 219 -2.71 6.14 -14.48
CA ARG A 219 -2.43 7.56 -14.34
C ARG A 219 -2.79 8.29 -15.62
N THR A 220 -3.60 9.33 -15.49
CA THR A 220 -4.13 10.09 -16.61
C THR A 220 -3.89 11.59 -16.42
N THR A 221 -3.84 12.29 -17.54
CA THR A 221 -3.81 13.76 -17.57
C THR A 221 -4.90 14.27 -18.48
N GLN A 222 -5.42 15.45 -18.17
CA GLN A 222 -6.41 16.14 -18.98
C GLN A 222 -6.08 17.63 -19.01
N GLU A 223 -5.81 18.16 -20.20
CA GLU A 223 -5.74 19.60 -20.42
C GLU A 223 -7.14 20.22 -20.28
N HIS A 224 -7.24 21.52 -19.97
CA HIS A 224 -8.51 22.18 -19.61
C HIS A 224 -9.71 21.85 -20.52
N ASN A 225 -9.51 21.81 -21.85
CA ASN A 225 -10.52 21.40 -22.85
C ASN A 225 -10.11 20.15 -23.64
N GLY A 226 -9.09 19.44 -23.16
CA GLY A 226 -8.59 18.22 -23.76
C GLY A 226 -9.43 17.01 -23.40
N GLN A 227 -9.30 15.95 -24.19
CA GLN A 227 -9.72 14.62 -23.74
C GLN A 227 -8.74 14.13 -22.67
N GLU A 228 -9.27 13.38 -21.71
CA GLU A 228 -8.44 12.69 -20.74
C GLU A 228 -7.63 11.59 -21.44
N THR A 229 -6.31 11.62 -21.23
CA THR A 229 -5.37 10.68 -21.86
C THR A 229 -4.63 9.88 -20.79
N ILE A 230 -4.39 8.61 -21.08
CA ILE A 230 -3.60 7.72 -20.21
C ILE A 230 -2.13 7.93 -20.54
N GLY A 231 -1.34 8.30 -19.54
CA GLY A 231 0.11 8.48 -19.69
C GLY A 231 0.94 7.37 -19.04
N ALA A 232 0.42 6.69 -18.02
CA ALA A 232 1.08 5.53 -17.42
C ALA A 232 0.09 4.52 -16.83
N VAL A 233 0.47 3.25 -16.86
CA VAL A 233 -0.21 2.15 -16.16
C VAL A 233 0.85 1.37 -15.40
N PHE A 234 0.55 1.01 -14.15
CA PHE A 234 1.42 0.21 -13.30
C PHE A 234 0.67 -0.97 -12.70
N SER A 235 1.37 -2.09 -12.57
CA SER A 235 0.99 -3.18 -11.67
C SER A 235 1.44 -2.83 -10.26
N VAL A 236 0.57 -3.01 -9.28
CA VAL A 236 0.81 -2.74 -7.86
C VAL A 236 1.02 -4.07 -7.16
N PHE A 237 2.26 -4.34 -6.75
CA PHE A 237 2.60 -5.52 -5.94
C PHE A 237 2.71 -5.14 -4.46
N PRO A 238 2.19 -5.95 -3.53
CA PRO A 238 2.53 -5.79 -2.12
C PRO A 238 4.05 -5.94 -1.94
N ALA A 239 4.62 -5.17 -1.02
CA ALA A 239 6.05 -5.26 -0.68
C ALA A 239 6.37 -6.69 -0.18
N GLU A 240 7.05 -7.45 -1.04
CA GLU A 240 7.59 -8.80 -0.89
C GLU A 240 6.65 -9.91 -0.34
N GLN A 241 6.38 -10.88 -1.21
CA GLN A 241 6.36 -12.29 -0.80
C GLN A 241 7.48 -12.98 -1.57
N GLY A 242 8.35 -13.65 -0.82
CA GLY A 242 9.63 -14.15 -1.31
C GLY A 242 9.54 -14.94 -2.61
N THR A 243 10.61 -14.81 -3.40
CA THR A 243 10.88 -15.54 -4.63
C THR A 243 10.72 -17.05 -4.36
N GLN A 244 9.54 -17.59 -4.61
CA GLN A 244 9.39 -19.03 -4.71
C GLN A 244 10.18 -19.45 -5.95
N SER A 245 11.14 -20.36 -5.76
CA SER A 245 11.88 -20.99 -6.84
C SER A 245 10.90 -21.46 -7.90
N GLN A 246 11.09 -21.01 -9.14
CA GLN A 246 10.24 -21.32 -10.28
C GLN A 246 10.31 -22.83 -10.57
N LYS A 247 9.47 -23.62 -9.89
CA LYS A 247 9.26 -25.04 -10.18
C LYS A 247 8.39 -25.13 -11.43
N SER A 248 8.68 -26.08 -12.31
CA SER A 248 7.85 -26.33 -13.49
C SER A 248 6.61 -27.12 -13.07
N VAL A 249 5.44 -26.74 -13.61
CA VAL A 249 4.17 -27.43 -13.34
C VAL A 249 4.26 -28.89 -13.80
N GLN A 250 4.01 -29.83 -12.89
CA GLN A 250 4.00 -31.25 -13.16
C GLN A 250 2.60 -31.76 -13.52
N ASP A 251 2.52 -32.71 -14.44
CA ASP A 251 1.24 -33.27 -14.92
C ASP A 251 0.43 -34.00 -13.84
N HIS A 252 1.09 -34.47 -12.78
CA HIS A 252 0.44 -35.19 -11.68
C HIS A 252 -0.10 -34.26 -10.58
N GLU A 253 0.19 -32.97 -10.63
CA GLU A 253 -0.34 -32.00 -9.66
C GLU A 253 -1.85 -31.95 -9.73
N LYS A 254 -2.50 -31.93 -8.56
CA LYS A 254 -3.96 -31.80 -8.47
C LYS A 254 -4.38 -30.36 -8.66
N VAL A 255 -5.45 -30.16 -9.41
CA VAL A 255 -6.14 -28.87 -9.47
C VAL A 255 -7.01 -28.72 -8.22
N VAL A 256 -6.74 -27.69 -7.41
CA VAL A 256 -7.46 -27.42 -6.14
C VAL A 256 -8.51 -26.33 -6.27
N LYS A 257 -8.40 -25.47 -7.30
CA LYS A 257 -9.38 -24.40 -7.56
C LYS A 257 -9.47 -24.11 -9.05
N ALA A 258 -10.66 -23.76 -9.49
CA ALA A 258 -10.91 -23.26 -10.84
C ALA A 258 -11.72 -21.96 -10.77
N THR A 259 -11.31 -20.96 -11.55
CA THR A 259 -11.99 -19.66 -11.63
C THR A 259 -12.22 -19.28 -13.09
N GLU A 260 -13.48 -19.13 -13.49
CA GLU A 260 -13.88 -18.70 -14.84
C GLU A 260 -14.03 -17.17 -14.87
N TYR A 261 -13.36 -16.54 -15.83
CA TYR A 261 -13.35 -15.10 -16.02
C TYR A 261 -13.98 -14.71 -17.37
N VAL A 262 -14.50 -13.49 -17.44
CA VAL A 262 -14.87 -12.83 -18.70
C VAL A 262 -14.27 -11.43 -18.74
N GLU A 263 -13.67 -11.07 -19.86
CA GLU A 263 -13.14 -9.73 -20.11
C GLU A 263 -13.77 -9.13 -21.37
N ALA A 264 -13.78 -7.80 -21.44
CA ALA A 264 -14.11 -7.09 -22.66
C ALA A 264 -12.85 -7.03 -23.54
N ALA A 265 -12.99 -7.45 -24.79
CA ALA A 265 -11.94 -7.35 -25.79
C ALA A 265 -12.43 -6.46 -26.94
N SER A 266 -11.59 -5.51 -27.34
CA SER A 266 -11.87 -4.64 -28.49
C SER A 266 -11.29 -5.28 -29.76
N ALA A 267 -12.09 -5.34 -30.82
CA ALA A 267 -11.60 -5.66 -32.16
C ALA A 267 -11.26 -4.37 -32.93
N MET A 268 -10.47 -4.47 -33.99
CA MET A 268 -10.10 -3.38 -34.92
C MET A 268 -11.30 -2.61 -35.55
N GLN A 269 -12.55 -2.99 -35.27
CA GLN A 269 -13.77 -2.49 -35.92
C GLN A 269 -14.86 -2.03 -34.94
N ASN A 270 -14.52 -1.57 -33.72
CA ASN A 270 -15.46 -1.02 -32.72
C ASN A 270 -16.57 -1.97 -32.21
N VAL A 271 -16.53 -3.27 -32.55
CA VAL A 271 -17.42 -4.27 -31.93
C VAL A 271 -16.73 -4.85 -30.71
N ALA A 272 -17.18 -4.43 -29.53
CA ALA A 272 -16.75 -5.02 -28.27
C ALA A 272 -17.22 -6.48 -28.22
N TYR A 273 -16.27 -7.41 -28.16
CA TYR A 273 -16.57 -8.82 -27.93
C TYR A 273 -16.11 -9.23 -26.54
N ARG A 274 -16.64 -10.36 -26.06
CA ARG A 274 -16.28 -10.90 -24.74
C ARG A 274 -15.35 -12.08 -24.94
N ARG A 275 -14.25 -12.10 -24.20
CA ARG A 275 -13.33 -13.24 -24.14
C ARG A 275 -13.52 -13.94 -22.81
N SER A 276 -13.57 -15.27 -22.84
CA SER A 276 -13.71 -16.10 -21.64
C SER A 276 -12.48 -16.98 -21.48
N TYR A 277 -11.90 -16.94 -20.30
CA TYR A 277 -10.74 -17.74 -19.92
C TYR A 277 -10.95 -18.35 -18.54
N ILE A 278 -10.14 -19.35 -18.21
CA ILE A 278 -10.18 -20.00 -16.90
C ILE A 278 -8.78 -20.01 -16.31
N VAL A 279 -8.70 -19.75 -15.00
CA VAL A 279 -7.48 -19.90 -14.21
C VAL A 279 -7.66 -21.11 -13.31
N LEU A 280 -6.74 -22.05 -13.43
CA LEU A 280 -6.65 -23.24 -12.58
C LEU A 280 -5.54 -22.99 -11.55
N THR A 281 -5.81 -23.28 -10.29
CA THR A 281 -4.81 -23.26 -9.23
C THR A 281 -4.49 -24.69 -8.83
N THR A 282 -3.21 -25.04 -8.78
CA THR A 282 -2.75 -26.38 -8.39
C THR A 282 -2.48 -26.47 -6.88
N GLU A 283 -2.28 -27.70 -6.37
CA GLU A 283 -1.95 -27.94 -4.96
C GLU A 283 -0.57 -27.37 -4.57
N GLU A 284 0.34 -27.21 -5.53
CA GLU A 284 1.64 -26.57 -5.31
C GLU A 284 1.60 -25.04 -5.44
N GLY A 285 0.44 -24.46 -5.77
CA GLY A 285 0.23 -23.02 -5.86
C GLY A 285 0.39 -22.41 -7.25
N HIS A 286 0.70 -23.22 -8.26
CA HIS A 286 0.83 -22.76 -9.65
C HIS A 286 -0.51 -22.24 -10.19
N GLN A 287 -0.45 -21.20 -11.02
CA GLN A 287 -1.58 -20.64 -11.74
C GLN A 287 -1.48 -20.97 -13.22
N ILE A 288 -2.48 -21.65 -13.76
CA ILE A 288 -2.53 -22.01 -15.18
C ILE A 288 -3.68 -21.25 -15.82
N LEU A 289 -3.37 -20.36 -16.76
CA LEU A 289 -4.36 -19.71 -17.60
C LEU A 289 -4.59 -20.54 -18.86
N THR A 290 -5.86 -20.77 -19.19
CA THR A 290 -6.22 -21.37 -20.47
C THR A 290 -7.46 -20.78 -21.10
N GLU A 291 -7.43 -20.61 -22.41
CA GLU A 291 -8.51 -20.03 -23.20
C GLU A 291 -8.51 -20.50 -24.64
N LYS A 292 -9.66 -20.37 -25.32
CA LYS A 292 -9.75 -20.56 -26.77
C LYS A 292 -9.87 -19.20 -27.46
N LEU A 293 -8.86 -18.85 -28.24
CA LEU A 293 -8.75 -17.59 -28.97
C LEU A 293 -9.74 -17.53 -30.13
N ALA A 294 -9.98 -16.32 -30.66
CA ALA A 294 -10.84 -16.13 -31.82
C ALA A 294 -10.33 -16.85 -33.08
N SER A 295 -9.01 -17.04 -33.17
CA SER A 295 -8.36 -17.86 -34.21
C SER A 295 -8.69 -19.35 -34.11
N GLY A 296 -9.33 -19.80 -33.03
CA GLY A 296 -9.59 -21.22 -32.74
C GLY A 296 -8.44 -21.91 -32.01
N VAL A 297 -7.28 -21.27 -31.89
CA VAL A 297 -6.13 -21.77 -31.12
C VAL A 297 -6.45 -21.76 -29.63
N VAL A 298 -6.06 -22.83 -28.94
CA VAL A 298 -6.18 -22.92 -27.49
C VAL A 298 -4.85 -22.46 -26.87
N ALA A 299 -4.90 -21.39 -26.10
CA ALA A 299 -3.77 -20.89 -25.33
C ALA A 299 -3.74 -21.59 -23.96
N TRP A 300 -2.55 -22.00 -23.54
CA TRP A 300 -2.27 -22.59 -22.24
C TRP A 300 -0.97 -21.99 -21.74
N VAL A 301 -1.04 -21.24 -20.65
CA VAL A 301 0.09 -20.49 -20.10
C VAL A 301 0.19 -20.83 -18.62
N GLU A 302 1.32 -21.42 -18.25
CA GLU A 302 1.68 -21.77 -16.88
C GLU A 302 2.38 -20.57 -16.24
N ASP A 303 1.96 -20.21 -15.03
CA ASP A 303 2.39 -19.04 -14.24
C ASP A 303 2.58 -17.75 -15.06
N PRO A 304 1.50 -17.21 -15.66
CA PRO A 304 1.60 -15.96 -16.40
C PRO A 304 1.99 -14.82 -15.46
N GLU A 305 3.06 -14.08 -15.78
CA GLU A 305 3.54 -12.95 -14.97
C GLU A 305 2.49 -11.86 -14.76
N ASP A 306 1.57 -11.70 -15.72
CA ASP A 306 0.56 -10.64 -15.76
C ASP A 306 -0.85 -11.10 -15.39
N ILE A 307 -0.98 -12.28 -14.78
CA ILE A 307 -2.27 -12.90 -14.50
C ILE A 307 -3.15 -12.02 -13.60
N GLU A 308 -2.57 -11.41 -12.57
CA GLU A 308 -3.29 -10.53 -11.65
C GLU A 308 -3.74 -9.22 -12.32
N ASP A 309 -2.93 -8.69 -13.24
CA ASP A 309 -3.26 -7.50 -14.03
C ASP A 309 -4.46 -7.78 -14.94
N ARG A 310 -4.43 -8.91 -15.65
CA ARG A 310 -5.53 -9.34 -16.52
C ARG A 310 -6.79 -9.62 -15.71
N ASN A 311 -6.67 -10.30 -14.56
CA ASN A 311 -7.79 -10.57 -13.67
C ASN A 311 -8.42 -9.29 -13.12
N SER A 312 -7.64 -8.24 -12.89
CA SER A 312 -8.13 -6.94 -12.42
C SER A 312 -9.03 -6.22 -13.42
N LEU A 313 -8.92 -6.56 -14.71
CA LEU A 313 -9.75 -6.04 -15.80
C LEU A 313 -10.92 -6.95 -16.15
N ALA A 314 -10.90 -8.18 -15.65
CA ALA A 314 -11.91 -9.18 -15.91
C ALA A 314 -12.98 -9.22 -14.82
N LYS A 315 -14.11 -9.85 -15.14
CA LYS A 315 -15.16 -10.20 -14.18
C LYS A 315 -15.13 -11.69 -13.91
N VAL A 316 -15.15 -12.06 -12.64
CA VAL A 316 -15.33 -13.46 -12.23
C VAL A 316 -16.76 -13.88 -12.54
N ILE A 317 -16.92 -14.92 -13.37
CA ILE A 317 -18.21 -15.56 -13.63
C ILE A 317 -18.54 -16.53 -12.50
N ARG A 318 -17.56 -17.35 -12.11
CA ARG A 318 -17.67 -18.30 -11.00
C ARG A 318 -16.30 -18.77 -10.56
N SER A 319 -16.21 -19.14 -9.29
CA SER A 319 -15.04 -19.76 -8.66
C SER A 319 -15.52 -20.96 -7.87
N GLY A 320 -14.71 -22.01 -7.80
CA GLY A 320 -14.98 -23.14 -6.93
C GLY A 320 -13.70 -23.90 -6.59
N ALA A 321 -13.62 -24.39 -5.35
CA ALA A 321 -12.65 -25.42 -5.00
C ALA A 321 -12.84 -26.63 -5.92
N CYS A 322 -11.83 -27.45 -6.14
CA CYS A 322 -11.94 -28.70 -6.89
C CYS A 322 -11.90 -29.87 -5.91
N SER A 323 -12.53 -31.00 -6.26
CA SER A 323 -12.78 -32.11 -5.31
C SER A 323 -11.47 -32.68 -4.78
N LEU A 324 -11.31 -32.68 -3.45
CA LEU A 324 -10.15 -33.23 -2.74
C LEU A 324 -10.25 -34.74 -2.47
N SER A 325 -11.35 -35.41 -2.84
CA SER A 325 -11.42 -36.86 -2.65
C SER A 325 -10.47 -37.54 -3.65
N VAL A 326 -9.59 -38.42 -3.17
CA VAL A 326 -8.56 -39.12 -3.98
C VAL A 326 -9.15 -39.81 -5.23
N LYS A 327 -10.42 -40.24 -5.18
CA LYS A 327 -11.11 -40.93 -6.29
C LYS A 327 -11.63 -40.01 -7.41
N SER A 328 -11.64 -38.69 -7.21
CA SER A 328 -12.16 -37.72 -8.19
C SER A 328 -11.28 -36.47 -8.36
N ALA A 329 -10.05 -36.51 -7.83
CA ALA A 329 -9.08 -35.45 -7.99
C ALA A 329 -8.66 -35.37 -9.47
N VAL A 330 -8.81 -34.20 -10.06
CA VAL A 330 -8.44 -33.92 -11.45
C VAL A 330 -7.03 -33.36 -11.46
N THR A 331 -6.15 -33.95 -12.27
CA THR A 331 -4.76 -33.52 -12.38
C THR A 331 -4.55 -32.50 -13.50
N VAL A 332 -3.37 -31.86 -13.53
CA VAL A 332 -2.95 -31.02 -14.66
C VAL A 332 -2.93 -31.83 -15.96
N GLY A 333 -2.45 -33.07 -15.93
CA GLY A 333 -2.44 -33.99 -17.07
C GLY A 333 -3.84 -34.29 -17.62
N ASP A 334 -4.84 -34.50 -16.75
CA ASP A 334 -6.24 -34.65 -17.15
C ASP A 334 -6.76 -33.42 -17.92
N MET A 335 -6.35 -32.23 -17.50
CA MET A 335 -6.74 -30.96 -18.10
C MET A 335 -6.02 -30.73 -19.44
N LYS A 336 -4.73 -31.10 -19.54
CA LYS A 336 -3.96 -31.08 -20.80
C LYS A 336 -4.56 -32.04 -21.84
N ALA A 337 -4.95 -33.26 -21.44
CA ALA A 337 -5.65 -34.19 -22.33
C ALA A 337 -6.97 -33.62 -22.86
N GLN A 338 -7.75 -32.97 -21.99
CA GLN A 338 -9.00 -32.30 -22.39
C GLN A 338 -8.77 -31.12 -23.33
N ARG A 339 -7.65 -30.40 -23.16
CA ARG A 339 -7.21 -29.37 -24.11
C ARG A 339 -6.95 -29.97 -25.49
N SER A 340 -6.19 -31.07 -25.59
CA SER A 340 -5.88 -31.72 -26.88
C SER A 340 -7.15 -32.19 -27.60
N LEU A 341 -8.17 -32.65 -26.86
CA LEU A 341 -9.49 -32.95 -27.42
C LEU A 341 -10.23 -31.72 -27.95
N ALA A 342 -10.06 -30.55 -27.32
CA ALA A 342 -10.68 -29.30 -27.75
C ALA A 342 -9.96 -28.62 -28.94
N GLU A 343 -8.70 -28.98 -29.17
CA GLU A 343 -7.89 -28.61 -30.35
C GLU A 343 -8.20 -29.51 -31.56
N THR A 344 -8.47 -30.81 -31.34
CA THR A 344 -8.71 -31.80 -32.41
C THR A 344 -10.18 -32.03 -32.74
N GLY A 345 -11.12 -31.61 -31.90
CA GLY A 345 -12.56 -31.77 -32.15
C GLY A 345 -13.03 -31.00 -33.40
N PRO A 346 -14.05 -31.49 -34.12
CA PRO A 346 -14.56 -30.83 -35.32
C PRO A 346 -14.92 -29.37 -34.98
N ALA A 347 -14.38 -28.43 -35.76
CA ALA A 347 -14.77 -27.03 -35.69
C ALA A 347 -16.30 -26.98 -35.75
N GLY A 348 -16.95 -26.75 -34.61
CA GLY A 348 -18.39 -26.96 -34.48
C GLY A 348 -19.12 -26.17 -35.56
N SER A 349 -19.65 -26.90 -36.55
CA SER A 349 -20.42 -26.35 -37.67
C SER A 349 -21.53 -25.47 -37.09
N GLY A 350 -21.44 -24.16 -37.36
CA GLY A 350 -22.50 -23.19 -37.04
C GLY A 350 -22.37 -22.36 -35.76
N SER A 351 -21.24 -22.35 -35.03
CA SER A 351 -21.11 -21.46 -33.86
C SER A 351 -19.89 -20.53 -33.95
N GLY A 352 -20.13 -19.22 -33.90
CA GLY A 352 -19.08 -18.21 -34.06
C GLY A 352 -17.97 -18.26 -32.99
N PRO A 353 -16.82 -17.61 -33.23
CA PRO A 353 -15.63 -17.71 -32.39
C PRO A 353 -15.86 -17.43 -30.89
N HIS A 354 -16.74 -16.47 -30.57
CA HIS A 354 -17.04 -16.09 -29.19
C HIS A 354 -17.83 -17.15 -28.41
N SER A 355 -18.71 -17.90 -29.08
CA SER A 355 -19.41 -19.01 -28.43
C SER A 355 -18.47 -20.22 -28.22
N ALA A 356 -17.41 -20.34 -29.01
CA ALA A 356 -16.37 -21.35 -28.84
C ALA A 356 -15.50 -21.07 -27.60
N SER A 357 -15.02 -19.83 -27.42
CA SER A 357 -14.27 -19.38 -26.23
C SER A 357 -15.05 -19.64 -24.93
N LYS A 358 -16.30 -19.18 -24.88
CA LYS A 358 -17.21 -19.41 -23.74
C LYS A 358 -17.44 -20.90 -23.48
N ARG A 359 -17.75 -21.70 -24.51
CA ARG A 359 -18.00 -23.14 -24.33
C ARG A 359 -16.76 -23.88 -23.85
N TYR A 360 -15.59 -23.49 -24.32
CA TYR A 360 -14.31 -24.03 -23.88
C TYR A 360 -14.10 -23.81 -22.38
N ALA A 361 -14.17 -22.55 -21.92
CA ALA A 361 -14.01 -22.20 -20.51
C ALA A 361 -15.02 -22.94 -19.60
N GLN A 362 -16.29 -23.01 -20.01
CA GLN A 362 -17.33 -23.70 -19.25
C GLN A 362 -17.15 -25.22 -19.18
N SER A 363 -16.67 -25.83 -20.27
CA SER A 363 -16.37 -27.26 -20.34
C SER A 363 -15.22 -27.61 -19.40
N LEU A 364 -14.13 -26.83 -19.46
CA LEU A 364 -12.99 -27.02 -18.56
C LEU A 364 -13.34 -26.78 -17.10
N PHE A 365 -14.12 -25.75 -16.77
CA PHE A 365 -14.55 -25.54 -15.38
C PHE A 365 -15.33 -26.74 -14.84
N SER A 366 -16.24 -27.30 -15.65
CA SER A 366 -17.01 -28.47 -15.26
C SER A 366 -16.11 -29.70 -15.09
N ARG A 367 -15.13 -29.88 -15.99
CA ARG A 367 -14.12 -30.95 -15.90
C ARG A 367 -13.27 -30.82 -14.64
N ALA A 368 -12.69 -29.64 -14.36
CA ALA A 368 -11.88 -29.37 -13.17
C ALA A 368 -12.63 -29.68 -11.87
N ARG A 369 -13.95 -29.44 -11.86
CA ARG A 369 -14.84 -29.75 -10.73
C ARG A 369 -15.25 -31.23 -10.63
N GLY A 370 -14.76 -32.11 -11.50
CA GLY A 370 -15.12 -33.53 -11.54
C GLY A 370 -16.54 -33.78 -12.08
N LEU A 371 -17.19 -32.79 -12.71
CA LEU A 371 -18.54 -32.91 -13.26
C LEU A 371 -18.49 -33.46 -14.69
N LEU A 372 -18.17 -34.76 -14.81
CA LEU A 372 -18.15 -35.48 -16.09
C LEU A 372 -19.53 -35.40 -16.77
N GLY A 373 -19.56 -34.96 -18.03
CA GLY A 373 -20.76 -34.98 -18.89
C GLY A 373 -21.79 -33.87 -18.67
N ARG A 374 -21.65 -33.00 -17.65
CA ARG A 374 -22.63 -31.92 -17.39
C ARG A 374 -22.03 -30.54 -17.64
N ARG A 375 -22.17 -30.03 -18.87
CA ARG A 375 -21.83 -28.63 -19.19
C ARG A 375 -22.78 -27.69 -18.43
N SER A 376 -22.28 -27.05 -17.39
CA SER A 376 -23.03 -26.05 -16.63
C SER A 376 -22.59 -24.64 -17.03
N SER A 377 -23.54 -23.78 -17.36
CA SER A 377 -23.25 -22.36 -17.60
C SER A 377 -23.11 -21.64 -16.26
N GLY A 378 -22.00 -20.93 -16.07
CA GLY A 378 -21.83 -20.02 -14.92
C GLY A 378 -22.64 -18.72 -15.05
N PHE A 379 -23.11 -18.37 -16.25
CA PHE A 379 -23.96 -17.21 -16.47
C PHE A 379 -25.40 -17.53 -16.04
N GLY A 380 -25.98 -16.68 -15.19
CA GLY A 380 -27.37 -16.81 -14.75
C GLY A 380 -28.34 -16.82 -15.93
N SER A 381 -29.31 -17.74 -15.92
CA SER A 381 -30.45 -17.73 -16.85
C SER A 381 -31.37 -16.55 -16.53
N LYS A 382 -32.13 -15.98 -17.48
CA LYS A 382 -33.10 -14.88 -17.18
C LYS A 382 -34.00 -15.16 -15.97
N ALA A 383 -34.30 -16.44 -15.68
CA ALA A 383 -35.03 -16.87 -14.47
C ALA A 383 -34.22 -16.75 -13.16
N ALA A 384 -32.89 -16.89 -13.21
CA ALA A 384 -31.98 -16.72 -12.08
C ALA A 384 -31.73 -15.24 -11.71
N TRP A 385 -31.84 -14.30 -12.67
CA TRP A 385 -31.65 -12.86 -12.40
C TRP A 385 -32.76 -12.27 -11.50
N ARG A 386 -33.88 -12.99 -11.30
CA ARG A 386 -34.92 -12.65 -10.30
C ARG A 386 -34.62 -13.17 -8.89
N LYS A 387 -33.48 -13.81 -8.63
CA LYS A 387 -33.06 -14.25 -7.29
C LYS A 387 -31.96 -13.35 -6.76
N GLY A 388 -32.33 -12.11 -6.37
CA GLY A 388 -31.44 -11.16 -5.71
C GLY A 388 -30.75 -11.73 -4.45
N ASP A 389 -31.31 -12.78 -3.85
CA ASP A 389 -30.79 -13.41 -2.66
C ASP A 389 -29.56 -14.29 -2.91
N GLN A 390 -29.40 -14.87 -4.10
CA GLN A 390 -28.20 -15.65 -4.44
C GLN A 390 -26.97 -14.76 -4.68
N ALA A 391 -27.15 -13.60 -5.33
CA ALA A 391 -26.07 -12.63 -5.51
C ALA A 391 -25.61 -12.05 -4.17
N LYS A 392 -26.56 -11.74 -3.26
CA LYS A 392 -26.26 -11.35 -1.88
C LYS A 392 -25.55 -12.46 -1.09
N SER A 393 -25.91 -13.72 -1.32
CA SER A 393 -25.25 -14.87 -0.69
C SER A 393 -23.80 -15.03 -1.15
N ILE A 394 -23.51 -14.91 -2.45
CA ILE A 394 -22.14 -15.01 -2.99
C ILE A 394 -21.28 -13.85 -2.47
N GLN A 395 -21.80 -12.62 -2.47
CA GLN A 395 -21.09 -11.47 -1.88
C GLN A 395 -20.87 -11.63 -0.37
N ARG A 396 -21.84 -12.20 0.35
CA ARG A 396 -21.72 -12.47 1.79
C ARG A 396 -20.68 -13.55 2.07
N GLU A 397 -20.63 -14.62 1.29
CA GLU A 397 -19.61 -15.66 1.42
C GLU A 397 -18.22 -15.14 1.05
N ALA A 398 -18.07 -14.36 -0.02
CA ALA A 398 -16.79 -13.72 -0.35
C ALA A 398 -16.31 -12.75 0.75
N ARG A 399 -17.23 -12.00 1.38
CA ARG A 399 -16.92 -11.16 2.55
C ARG A 399 -16.50 -11.98 3.77
N LYS A 400 -17.16 -13.11 4.04
CA LYS A 400 -16.79 -14.03 5.12
C LYS A 400 -15.44 -14.69 4.87
N GLU A 401 -15.15 -15.08 3.63
CA GLU A 401 -13.87 -15.70 3.24
C GLU A 401 -12.73 -14.69 3.37
N LYS A 402 -12.95 -13.43 2.94
CA LYS A 402 -12.00 -12.33 3.17
C LYS A 402 -11.76 -12.07 4.65
N LEU A 403 -12.82 -12.05 5.46
CA LEU A 403 -12.71 -11.87 6.92
C LEU A 403 -11.97 -13.05 7.58
N ARG A 404 -12.23 -14.28 7.16
CA ARG A 404 -11.52 -15.48 7.65
C ARG A 404 -10.05 -15.46 7.26
N ALA A 405 -9.72 -15.04 6.04
CA ALA A 405 -8.33 -14.89 5.60
C ALA A 405 -7.61 -13.80 6.42
N GLU A 406 -8.28 -12.68 6.69
CA GLU A 406 -7.74 -11.62 7.53
C GLU A 406 -7.53 -12.07 8.99
N ILE A 407 -8.49 -12.78 9.58
CA ILE A 407 -8.36 -13.37 10.91
C ILE A 407 -7.20 -14.36 10.94
N ASN A 408 -7.13 -15.29 9.98
CA ASN A 408 -6.03 -16.25 9.90
C ASN A 408 -4.66 -15.57 9.74
N LYS A 409 -4.60 -14.47 8.98
CA LYS A 409 -3.38 -13.67 8.82
C LYS A 409 -2.98 -12.99 10.14
N ARG A 410 -3.95 -12.43 10.87
CA ARG A 410 -3.71 -11.86 12.22
C ARG A 410 -3.25 -12.92 13.20
N THR A 411 -3.92 -14.07 13.26
CA THR A 411 -3.54 -15.18 14.13
C THR A 411 -2.17 -15.76 13.75
N ALA A 412 -1.83 -15.80 12.46
CA ALA A 412 -0.49 -16.20 12.01
C ALA A 412 0.57 -15.18 12.44
N ALA A 413 0.29 -13.88 12.30
CA ALA A 413 1.17 -12.81 12.77
C ALA A 413 1.32 -12.81 14.30
N GLU A 414 0.25 -13.08 15.05
CA GLU A 414 0.26 -13.26 16.51
C GLU A 414 1.07 -14.48 16.92
N ARG A 415 0.94 -15.62 16.21
CA ARG A 415 1.76 -16.81 16.44
C ARG A 415 3.23 -16.57 16.11
N GLU A 416 3.52 -15.82 15.05
CA GLU A 416 4.88 -15.44 14.69
C GLU A 416 5.47 -14.44 15.69
N MET A 417 4.68 -13.49 16.19
CA MET A 417 5.06 -12.56 17.27
C MET A 417 5.32 -13.31 18.58
N ASN A 418 4.46 -14.27 18.95
CA ASN A 418 4.65 -15.11 20.13
C ASN A 418 5.84 -16.07 19.99
N ALA A 419 6.08 -16.62 18.81
CA ALA A 419 7.26 -17.44 18.51
C ALA A 419 8.57 -16.62 18.51
N LYS A 420 8.50 -15.33 18.13
CA LYS A 420 9.61 -14.39 18.27
C LYS A 420 9.83 -13.95 19.72
N LEU A 421 8.78 -13.93 20.55
CA LEU A 421 8.87 -13.67 22.00
C LEU A 421 9.48 -14.86 22.77
N SER A 422 9.34 -16.09 22.27
CA SER A 422 9.78 -17.31 22.97
C SER A 422 11.24 -17.72 22.73
N THR A 423 12.08 -16.83 22.15
CA THR A 423 13.51 -17.11 21.89
C THR A 423 14.48 -16.19 22.64
N GLY A 424 14.02 -15.43 23.63
CA GLY A 424 14.88 -14.69 24.57
C GLY A 424 15.07 -15.44 25.88
N LYS A 425 16.30 -15.43 26.44
CA LYS A 425 16.60 -15.88 27.80
C LYS A 425 15.56 -15.30 28.79
N GLY A 426 15.09 -16.13 29.74
CA GLY A 426 13.98 -15.82 30.65
C GLY A 426 14.11 -14.48 31.39
N LYS A 427 13.05 -14.01 32.05
CA LYS A 427 13.07 -12.74 32.81
C LYS A 427 14.03 -12.85 34.02
N LYS A 428 14.62 -11.72 34.43
CA LYS A 428 15.49 -11.65 35.63
C LYS A 428 14.67 -11.83 36.91
N VAL A 429 15.31 -12.35 37.96
CA VAL A 429 14.76 -12.39 39.31
C VAL A 429 14.82 -10.97 39.91
N ILE A 430 13.67 -10.46 40.32
CA ILE A 430 13.51 -9.16 40.96
C ILE A 430 12.70 -9.39 42.23
N ASP A 431 13.20 -8.94 43.37
CA ASP A 431 12.54 -9.00 44.69
C ASP A 431 11.77 -10.31 44.93
N PRO A 432 12.46 -11.46 45.00
CA PRO A 432 11.80 -12.75 45.08
C PRO A 432 11.11 -12.94 46.43
N VAL A 433 9.88 -13.42 46.37
CA VAL A 433 8.99 -13.65 47.51
C VAL A 433 8.57 -15.11 47.50
N ILE A 434 8.74 -15.81 48.62
CA ILE A 434 8.32 -17.19 48.77
C ILE A 434 6.87 -17.26 49.28
N VAL A 435 6.07 -18.13 48.65
CA VAL A 435 4.67 -18.41 49.03
C VAL A 435 4.50 -19.92 49.16
N GLY A 436 3.62 -20.39 50.05
CA GLY A 436 3.44 -21.83 50.23
C GLY A 436 2.19 -22.24 50.99
N SER A 437 2.08 -23.54 51.25
CA SER A 437 0.89 -24.13 51.87
C SER A 437 0.73 -23.82 53.36
N TRP A 438 1.80 -23.38 54.05
CA TRP A 438 1.79 -23.13 55.50
C TRP A 438 0.86 -21.99 55.90
N ASP A 439 0.53 -21.10 54.97
CA ASP A 439 -0.39 -19.98 55.17
C ASP A 439 -1.49 -19.94 54.09
N ASP A 440 -1.78 -21.09 53.46
CA ASP A 440 -2.75 -21.21 52.37
C ASP A 440 -2.45 -20.27 51.17
N TRP A 441 -1.17 -20.05 50.88
CA TRP A 441 -0.68 -19.22 49.77
C TRP A 441 -1.10 -17.74 49.87
N THR A 442 -1.33 -17.26 51.08
CA THR A 442 -1.94 -15.93 51.31
C THR A 442 -0.93 -14.81 51.49
N TYR A 443 0.19 -15.05 52.15
CA TYR A 443 1.24 -14.07 52.38
C TYR A 443 2.55 -14.55 51.76
N GLY A 444 3.21 -13.62 51.09
CA GLY A 444 4.54 -13.85 50.55
C GLY A 444 5.61 -13.34 51.51
N GLU A 445 6.63 -14.16 51.78
CA GLU A 445 7.79 -13.75 52.57
C GLU A 445 8.96 -13.36 51.65
N PRO A 446 9.52 -12.13 51.75
CA PRO A 446 10.68 -11.75 50.96
C PRO A 446 11.90 -12.63 51.27
N MET A 447 12.60 -13.08 50.24
CA MET A 447 13.84 -13.83 50.41
C MET A 447 15.03 -12.88 50.62
N ALA A 448 15.94 -13.24 51.53
CA ALA A 448 17.14 -12.46 51.82
C ALA A 448 18.27 -12.77 50.82
N TYR A 449 18.83 -11.74 50.19
CA TYR A 449 19.96 -11.90 49.26
C TYR A 449 21.30 -11.99 50.00
N ASP A 450 22.09 -13.00 49.65
CA ASP A 450 23.49 -13.17 50.07
C ASP A 450 24.42 -12.79 48.90
N GLU A 451 25.15 -11.68 49.05
CA GLU A 451 26.11 -11.18 48.05
C GLU A 451 27.30 -12.12 47.84
N GLU A 452 27.74 -12.86 48.88
CA GLU A 452 28.91 -13.74 48.80
C GLU A 452 28.61 -15.01 48.00
N SER A 453 27.41 -15.55 48.19
CA SER A 453 26.96 -16.78 47.54
C SER A 453 26.11 -16.55 46.28
N SER A 454 25.80 -15.30 45.95
CA SER A 454 24.90 -14.90 44.84
C SER A 454 23.58 -15.68 44.85
N CYS A 455 22.95 -15.78 46.01
CA CYS A 455 21.69 -16.52 46.18
C CYS A 455 20.71 -15.80 47.09
N TYR A 456 19.42 -16.10 46.91
CA TYR A 456 18.36 -15.68 47.81
C TYR A 456 18.01 -16.83 48.76
N THR A 457 17.78 -16.53 50.03
CA THR A 457 17.50 -17.52 51.07
C THR A 457 16.23 -17.19 51.85
N ALA A 458 15.46 -18.21 52.21
CA ALA A 458 14.35 -18.12 53.14
C ALA A 458 14.31 -19.36 54.03
N ASP A 459 14.03 -19.18 55.32
CA ASP A 459 13.96 -20.27 56.29
C ASP A 459 12.49 -20.62 56.55
N LEU A 460 12.11 -21.85 56.22
CA LEU A 460 10.78 -22.38 56.42
C LEU A 460 10.75 -23.30 57.63
N GLN A 461 9.86 -23.02 58.58
CA GLN A 461 9.53 -23.91 59.69
C GLN A 461 8.38 -24.84 59.28
N MET A 462 8.59 -26.15 59.32
CA MET A 462 7.57 -27.14 59.00
C MET A 462 6.43 -27.12 60.02
N GLY A 463 5.18 -27.09 59.54
CA GLY A 463 3.97 -27.18 60.35
C GLY A 463 3.69 -28.58 60.91
N SER A 464 2.49 -28.79 61.47
CA SER A 464 2.06 -30.09 62.00
C SER A 464 1.77 -31.14 60.92
N ALA A 465 1.58 -30.68 59.67
CA ALA A 465 1.58 -31.55 58.51
C ALA A 465 3.05 -31.74 58.12
N ASP A 466 3.57 -32.98 58.21
CA ASP A 466 4.96 -33.33 57.88
C ASP A 466 5.32 -33.11 56.38
N ARG A 467 4.56 -32.27 55.66
CA ARG A 467 4.72 -31.95 54.25
C ARG A 467 4.20 -30.54 53.95
N GLU A 468 5.05 -29.72 53.33
CA GLU A 468 4.72 -28.37 52.88
C GLU A 468 5.13 -28.16 51.43
N SER A 469 4.38 -27.34 50.68
CA SER A 469 4.62 -27.01 49.28
C SER A 469 4.84 -25.51 49.09
N PHE A 470 5.68 -25.13 48.12
CA PHE A 470 5.99 -23.71 47.86
C PHE A 470 6.26 -23.38 46.40
N GLN A 471 6.19 -22.09 46.09
CA GLN A 471 6.61 -21.42 44.86
C GLN A 471 7.32 -20.10 45.20
N ILE A 472 8.01 -19.52 44.23
CA ILE A 472 8.71 -18.23 44.41
C ILE A 472 8.19 -17.26 43.35
N LEU A 473 7.65 -16.12 43.79
CA LEU A 473 7.15 -15.06 42.93
C LEU A 473 8.23 -13.98 42.78
N CYS A 474 8.48 -13.53 41.55
CA CYS A 474 9.29 -12.33 41.32
C CYS A 474 8.39 -11.09 41.34
N ASP A 475 8.84 -10.00 41.96
CA ASP A 475 8.09 -8.73 42.10
C ASP A 475 6.68 -8.92 42.72
N ASN A 476 6.53 -9.97 43.54
CA ASN A 476 5.26 -10.38 44.14
C ASN A 476 4.11 -10.57 43.12
N ASP A 477 4.43 -10.99 41.89
CA ASP A 477 3.47 -11.17 40.79
C ASP A 477 3.33 -12.67 40.42
N TRP A 478 2.09 -13.15 40.40
CA TRP A 478 1.74 -14.53 40.03
C TRP A 478 2.01 -14.82 38.54
N ASP A 479 2.07 -13.80 37.69
CA ASP A 479 2.47 -13.94 36.28
C ASP A 479 4.00 -14.03 36.11
N LEU A 480 4.77 -13.87 37.20
CA LEU A 480 6.22 -13.96 37.27
C LEU A 480 6.67 -15.03 38.28
N CYS A 481 6.07 -16.22 38.20
CA CYS A 481 6.32 -17.31 39.13
C CYS A 481 7.48 -18.20 38.67
N LEU A 482 8.43 -18.48 39.58
CA LEU A 482 9.38 -19.58 39.47
C LEU A 482 8.75 -20.85 40.04
N HIS A 483 8.84 -21.94 39.27
CA HIS A 483 8.21 -23.21 39.62
C HIS A 483 8.98 -24.40 39.02
N PRO A 484 8.80 -25.63 39.53
CA PRO A 484 9.35 -26.82 38.89
C PRO A 484 8.59 -27.16 37.60
N SER A 485 9.23 -27.91 36.71
CA SER A 485 8.58 -28.42 35.49
C SER A 485 7.46 -29.45 35.74
N GLN A 486 7.38 -30.02 36.94
CA GLN A 486 6.39 -31.03 37.35
C GLN A 486 5.89 -30.76 38.77
N ASP A 487 4.65 -31.15 39.06
CA ASP A 487 4.07 -31.06 40.41
C ASP A 487 4.75 -32.03 41.40
N LYS A 488 4.81 -31.63 42.68
CA LYS A 488 5.42 -32.37 43.80
C LYS A 488 6.90 -32.70 43.60
N ALA A 489 7.66 -31.74 43.08
CA ALA A 489 9.11 -31.90 42.93
C ALA A 489 9.79 -31.96 44.30
N GLY A 490 10.47 -33.07 44.59
CA GLY A 490 11.18 -33.32 45.85
C GLY A 490 12.71 -33.17 45.72
N PRO A 491 13.47 -33.32 46.81
CA PRO A 491 14.90 -33.02 46.87
C PRO A 491 15.81 -33.97 46.05
N SER A 492 15.29 -35.11 45.58
CA SER A 492 16.00 -36.06 44.71
C SER A 492 15.46 -36.09 43.27
N ARG A 493 14.37 -35.35 43.00
CA ARG A 493 13.78 -35.11 41.69
C ARG A 493 13.45 -33.63 41.57
N HIS A 494 14.49 -32.80 41.53
CA HIS A 494 14.33 -31.39 41.16
C HIS A 494 13.84 -31.38 39.70
N GLY A 495 12.53 -31.24 39.49
CA GLY A 495 12.02 -30.88 38.17
C GLY A 495 12.78 -29.65 37.68
N ALA A 496 13.07 -29.58 36.38
CA ALA A 496 13.78 -28.44 35.80
C ALA A 496 13.13 -27.13 36.25
N LEU A 497 13.94 -26.16 36.67
CA LEU A 497 13.47 -24.83 37.05
C LEU A 497 12.85 -24.15 35.83
N CYS A 498 11.62 -23.68 35.98
CA CYS A 498 10.85 -22.96 34.98
C CYS A 498 10.46 -21.57 35.51
N GLY A 499 10.10 -20.66 34.61
CA GLY A 499 9.79 -19.28 34.93
C GLY A 499 11.01 -18.35 34.98
N PRO A 500 10.81 -17.06 35.35
CA PRO A 500 9.55 -16.52 35.86
C PRO A 500 8.51 -16.31 34.75
N ASP A 501 7.37 -16.99 34.86
CA ASP A 501 6.25 -16.94 33.92
C ASP A 501 4.91 -17.28 34.60
N SER A 502 3.80 -17.22 33.85
CA SER A 502 2.44 -17.46 34.33
C SER A 502 2.01 -18.94 34.26
N GLU A 503 2.91 -19.88 33.99
CA GLU A 503 2.61 -21.31 33.83
C GLU A 503 2.81 -22.13 35.12
N GLY A 504 3.02 -21.46 36.26
CA GLY A 504 3.27 -22.11 37.54
C GLY A 504 2.06 -22.77 38.20
N HIS A 505 0.84 -22.49 37.76
CA HIS A 505 -0.36 -23.00 38.45
C HIS A 505 -0.34 -24.53 38.61
N GLY A 506 -0.39 -25.00 39.87
CA GLY A 506 -0.40 -26.42 40.22
C GLY A 506 0.95 -27.14 40.09
N LYS A 507 2.06 -26.41 39.93
CA LYS A 507 3.42 -26.98 39.87
C LYS A 507 4.22 -26.50 41.08
N ASN A 508 4.32 -27.32 42.11
CA ASN A 508 4.93 -26.89 43.38
C ASN A 508 6.16 -27.73 43.74
N TRP A 509 7.14 -27.10 44.37
CA TRP A 509 8.16 -27.84 45.14
C TRP A 509 7.53 -28.30 46.44
N THR A 510 7.90 -29.50 46.90
CA THR A 510 7.32 -30.07 48.12
C THR A 510 8.41 -30.64 49.03
N ILE A 511 8.47 -30.14 50.26
CA ILE A 511 9.35 -30.62 51.33
C ILE A 511 8.59 -31.69 52.13
N GLY A 512 9.26 -32.79 52.51
CA GLY A 512 8.64 -33.89 53.26
C GLY A 512 7.97 -35.00 52.40
N SER A 513 8.33 -35.11 51.12
CA SER A 513 7.80 -36.15 50.22
C SER A 513 8.57 -37.49 50.22
N SER A 514 9.66 -37.59 50.97
CA SER A 514 10.54 -38.78 51.07
C SER A 514 10.17 -39.63 52.29
N GLU A 515 10.39 -40.96 52.26
CA GLU A 515 10.07 -41.92 53.34
C GLU A 515 10.83 -41.69 54.67
N GLU A 516 11.66 -40.66 54.77
CA GLU A 516 12.27 -40.21 56.02
C GLU A 516 11.36 -39.18 56.70
N HIS A 517 10.78 -39.56 57.85
CA HIS A 517 9.97 -38.66 58.68
C HIS A 517 10.79 -37.40 59.03
N PRO A 518 10.42 -36.19 58.54
CA PRO A 518 11.17 -34.97 58.80
C PRO A 518 11.27 -34.65 60.29
N GLY A 519 10.34 -35.16 61.10
CA GLY A 519 10.18 -34.79 62.50
C GLY A 519 9.47 -33.45 62.61
N GLN A 520 8.46 -33.38 63.47
CA GLN A 520 7.69 -32.16 63.72
C GLN A 520 8.63 -31.00 64.08
N SER A 521 8.36 -29.81 63.53
CA SER A 521 9.12 -28.57 63.74
C SER A 521 10.55 -28.54 63.17
N ALA A 522 10.87 -29.32 62.14
CA ALA A 522 12.12 -29.16 61.41
C ALA A 522 12.17 -27.83 60.63
N ILE A 523 13.33 -27.19 60.60
CA ILE A 523 13.58 -25.96 59.82
C ILE A 523 14.35 -26.32 58.55
N TYR A 524 13.88 -25.82 57.41
CA TYR A 524 14.52 -25.97 56.11
C TYR A 524 14.93 -24.59 55.56
N ARG A 525 16.14 -24.49 55.03
CA ARG A 525 16.59 -23.31 54.28
C ARG A 525 16.36 -23.54 52.81
N ILE A 526 15.55 -22.70 52.20
CA ILE A 526 15.30 -22.69 50.76
C ILE A 526 16.25 -21.68 50.12
N VAL A 527 16.93 -22.11 49.05
CA VAL A 527 17.99 -21.36 48.36
C VAL A 527 17.64 -21.24 46.89
N LEU A 528 17.49 -20.02 46.40
CA LEU A 528 17.38 -19.67 44.99
C LEU A 528 18.72 -19.12 44.49
N LYS A 529 19.42 -19.86 43.64
CA LYS A 529 20.67 -19.42 43.00
C LYS A 529 20.38 -18.59 41.76
N VAL A 530 21.13 -17.50 41.60
CA VAL A 530 21.05 -16.64 40.41
C VAL A 530 22.42 -16.51 39.74
N ASP A 531 22.43 -16.40 38.41
CA ASP A 531 23.67 -16.15 37.66
C ASP A 531 24.15 -14.70 37.81
N GLY A 532 25.36 -14.41 37.32
CA GLY A 532 25.95 -13.06 37.38
C GLY A 532 25.18 -11.99 36.58
N ALA A 533 24.14 -12.36 35.84
CA ALA A 533 23.24 -11.45 35.15
C ALA A 533 21.87 -11.30 35.84
N GLY A 534 21.61 -12.06 36.93
CA GLY A 534 20.39 -12.04 37.73
C GLY A 534 19.30 -12.99 37.25
N TYR A 535 19.63 -14.02 36.46
CA TYR A 535 18.68 -15.05 36.03
C TYR A 535 18.67 -16.22 37.00
N ALA A 536 17.48 -16.81 37.23
CA ALA A 536 17.33 -17.96 38.11
C ALA A 536 18.05 -19.19 37.54
N GLU A 537 18.94 -19.79 38.32
CA GLU A 537 19.76 -20.94 37.90
C GLU A 537 19.25 -22.26 38.52
N ALA A 538 18.98 -22.26 39.83
CA ALA A 538 18.53 -23.45 40.55
C ALA A 538 17.81 -23.09 41.86
N VAL A 539 16.89 -23.96 42.28
CA VAL A 539 16.26 -23.91 43.61
C VAL A 539 16.62 -25.19 44.36
N ALA A 540 17.13 -25.05 45.57
CA ALA A 540 17.50 -26.14 46.47
C ALA A 540 16.98 -25.87 47.88
N TRP A 541 16.90 -26.90 48.72
CA TRP A 541 16.60 -26.71 50.12
C TRP A 541 17.29 -27.75 50.99
N ASP A 542 17.81 -27.30 52.12
CA ASP A 542 18.59 -28.11 53.05
C ASP A 542 17.99 -28.02 54.46
N ARG A 543 18.03 -29.14 55.19
CA ARG A 543 17.55 -29.19 56.58
C ARG A 543 18.57 -28.53 57.50
N LEU A 544 18.16 -27.51 58.26
CA LEU A 544 19.00 -26.80 59.21
C LEU A 544 19.01 -27.41 60.63
N GLY A 545 17.97 -28.18 60.99
CA GLY A 545 17.86 -28.83 62.30
C GLY A 545 16.44 -28.79 62.88
N GLN A 546 16.33 -29.07 64.19
CA GLN A 546 15.18 -28.67 65.03
C GLN A 546 15.59 -27.41 65.81
N PRO A 547 14.67 -26.48 66.12
CA PRO A 547 14.98 -25.28 66.89
C PRO A 547 15.61 -25.56 68.25
#